data_AF-A0A8I0FVV3-F1
#
_entry.id   AF-A0A8I0FVV3-F1
#
_cell.length_a   1.000
_cell.length_b   1.000
_cell.length_c   1.000
_cell.angle_alpha   90.00
_cell.angle_beta   90.00
_cell.angle_gamma   90.00
#
_symmetry.space_group_name_H-M   'P 1'
#
loop_
_entity.id
_entity.type
_entity.pdbx_description
1 polymer ?
#
loop_
_entity_poly.entity_id
_entity_poly.type
_entity_poly.pdbx_seq_one_letter_code
_entity_poly.pdbx_strand_id
1 'polypeptide(L)' 'MAEFVPAVGNILSLIERRDWTRLERSLSPEVHWTTAVEEHLYGPAEVIACLRGDPVPGPPAYHDVDERGLLTRWVDKMG' A
#
# COMPACT_ATOMS: atom_id res chain seq x y z
N MET A 1 16.65 2.67 -11.79
CA MET A 1 16.62 1.26 -11.39
C MET A 1 15.42 1.12 -10.48
N ALA A 2 14.38 0.42 -10.90
CA ALA A 2 13.25 0.10 -10.03
C ALA A 2 13.79 -0.87 -9.00
N GLU A 3 14.29 -0.33 -7.90
CA GLU A 3 14.55 -1.08 -6.70
C GLU A 3 13.22 -1.80 -6.41
N PHE A 4 13.24 -3.12 -6.51
CA PHE A 4 12.21 -3.96 -5.92
C PHE A 4 12.45 -3.79 -4.41
N VAL A 5 12.06 -2.61 -3.89
CA VAL A 5 12.45 -2.14 -2.57
C VAL A 5 11.79 -3.09 -1.58
N PRO A 6 12.50 -3.61 -0.57
CA PRO A 6 11.95 -4.42 0.53
C PRO A 6 10.61 -3.91 1.09
N ALA A 7 10.32 -2.60 0.95
CA ALA A 7 9.04 -1.96 1.24
C ALA A 7 7.83 -2.66 0.60
N VAL A 8 7.83 -2.93 -0.72
CA VAL A 8 6.66 -3.55 -1.40
C VAL A 8 6.40 -4.95 -0.89
N GLY A 9 7.45 -5.78 -0.82
CA GLY A 9 7.33 -7.16 -0.34
C GLY A 9 6.89 -7.22 1.12
N ASN A 10 7.36 -6.27 1.95
CA ASN A 10 6.93 -6.15 3.34
C ASN A 10 5.45 -5.76 3.43
N ILE A 11 4.99 -4.76 2.67
CA ILE A 11 3.58 -4.35 2.65
C ILE A 11 2.67 -5.51 2.22
N LEU A 12 2.99 -6.22 1.12
CA LEU A 12 2.22 -7.38 0.69
C LEU A 12 2.18 -8.48 1.76
N SER A 13 3.33 -8.78 2.38
CA SER A 13 3.41 -9.78 3.46
C SER A 13 2.56 -9.39 4.67
N LEU A 14 2.48 -8.09 5.01
CA LEU A 14 1.63 -7.61 6.09
C LEU A 14 0.15 -7.75 5.76
N ILE A 15 -0.24 -7.49 4.51
CA ILE A 15 -1.62 -7.66 4.03
C ILE A 15 -2.01 -9.15 4.00
N GLU A 16 -1.15 -10.02 3.47
CA GLU A 16 -1.36 -11.48 3.45
C GLU A 16 -1.57 -12.05 4.85
N ARG A 17 -0.81 -11.55 5.83
CA ARG A 17 -0.90 -11.95 7.24
C ARG A 17 -2.03 -11.24 7.99
N ARG A 18 -2.72 -10.28 7.35
CA ARG A 18 -3.74 -9.42 7.97
C ARG A 18 -3.23 -8.69 9.21
N ASP A 19 -1.94 -8.33 9.23
CA ASP A 19 -1.30 -7.60 10.33
C ASP A 19 -1.56 -6.10 10.15
N TRP A 20 -2.81 -5.70 10.39
CA TRP A 20 -3.28 -4.34 10.15
C TRP A 20 -2.55 -3.30 11.00
N THR A 21 -2.17 -3.65 12.22
CA THR A 21 -1.46 -2.73 13.11
C THR A 21 -0.05 -2.43 12.61
N ARG A 22 0.66 -3.44 12.09
CA ARG A 22 1.96 -3.19 11.47
C ARG A 22 1.83 -2.51 10.11
N LEU A 23 0.80 -2.87 9.33
CA LEU A 23 0.51 -2.20 8.07
C LEU A 23 0.29 -0.70 8.29
N GLU A 24 -0.59 -0.31 9.22
CA GLU A 24 -0.86 1.09 9.56
C GLU A 24 0.42 1.87 9.90
N ARG A 25 1.35 1.26 10.65
CA ARG A 25 2.64 1.87 11.01
C ARG A 25 3.61 2.01 9.84
N SER A 26 3.39 1.29 8.75
CA SER A 26 4.17 1.37 7.51
C SER A 26 3.57 2.32 6.48
N LEU A 27 2.40 2.92 6.77
CA LEU A 27 1.75 3.89 5.90
C LEU A 27 2.04 5.32 6.38
N SER A 28 2.28 6.23 5.44
CA SER A 28 2.28 7.66 5.73
C SER A 28 0.86 8.09 6.15
N PRO A 29 0.71 9.05 7.09
CA PRO A 29 -0.58 9.68 7.37
C PRO A 29 -1.26 10.26 6.12
N GLU A 30 -0.47 10.63 5.12
CA GLU A 30 -0.90 11.21 3.84
C GLU A 30 -0.83 10.18 2.69
N VAL A 31 -0.81 8.87 2.99
CA VAL A 31 -0.73 7.84 1.96
C VAL A 31 -1.87 7.99 0.96
N HIS A 32 -1.54 7.83 -0.33
CA HIS A 32 -2.52 7.77 -1.40
C HIS A 32 -2.43 6.42 -2.10
N TRP A 33 -3.52 5.66 -2.07
CA TRP A 33 -3.62 4.37 -2.75
C TRP A 33 -4.59 4.48 -3.92
N THR A 34 -4.17 4.02 -5.09
CA THR A 34 -5.02 3.86 -6.28
C THR A 34 -5.21 2.38 -6.52
N THR A 35 -6.45 1.91 -6.35
CA THR A 35 -6.80 0.49 -6.50
C THR A 35 -6.82 0.07 -7.98
N ALA A 36 -6.90 -1.23 -8.22
CA ALA A 36 -6.99 -1.78 -9.58
C ALA A 36 -8.26 -1.37 -10.35
N VAL A 37 -9.28 -0.84 -9.67
CA VAL A 37 -10.51 -0.29 -10.25
C VAL A 37 -10.50 1.25 -10.29
N GLU A 38 -9.33 1.85 -10.15
CA GLU A 38 -9.12 3.31 -10.18
C GLU A 38 -9.84 4.07 -9.03
N GLU A 39 -10.16 3.37 -7.94
CA GLU A 39 -10.62 4.03 -6.71
C GLU A 39 -9.42 4.66 -5.99
N HIS A 40 -9.62 5.85 -5.43
CA HIS A 40 -8.60 6.61 -4.73
C HIS A 40 -8.90 6.61 -3.22
N LEU A 41 -7.98 6.04 -2.43
CA LEU A 41 -8.06 5.97 -0.97
C LEU A 41 -7.01 6.88 -0.35
N TYR A 42 -7.41 7.65 0.65
CA TYR A 42 -6.58 8.67 1.29
C TYR A 42 -6.41 8.36 2.78
N GLY A 43 -5.16 8.19 3.17
CA GLY A 43 -4.77 7.92 4.54
C GLY A 43 -4.90 6.44 4.94
N PRO A 44 -4.25 6.05 6.05
CA PRO A 44 -4.16 4.65 6.46
C PRO A 44 -5.52 3.98 6.74
N ALA A 45 -6.47 4.73 7.29
CA ALA A 45 -7.77 4.20 7.69
C ALA A 45 -8.60 3.72 6.50
N GLU A 46 -8.66 4.49 5.43
CA GLU A 46 -9.39 4.13 4.20
C GLU A 46 -8.74 2.93 3.50
N VAL A 47 -7.40 2.95 3.40
CA VAL A 47 -6.61 1.84 2.83
C VAL A 47 -6.89 0.54 3.57
N ILE A 48 -6.80 0.55 4.91
CA ILE A 48 -7.02 -0.66 5.72
C ILE A 48 -8.49 -1.11 5.66
N ALA A 49 -9.44 -0.18 5.63
CA ALA A 49 -10.86 -0.52 5.53
C ALA A 49 -11.17 -1.26 4.22
N CYS A 50 -10.64 -0.79 3.08
CA CYS A 50 -10.74 -1.47 1.79
C CYS A 50 -10.07 -2.86 1.83
N LEU A 51 -8.80 -2.93 2.25
CA LEU A 51 -8.03 -4.19 2.27
C LEU A 51 -8.60 -5.27 3.21
N ARG A 52 -9.45 -4.91 4.17
CA ARG A 52 -10.16 -5.89 5.01
C ARG A 52 -11.29 -6.62 4.28
N GLY A 53 -11.90 -5.97 3.29
CA GLY A 53 -12.98 -6.51 2.49
C GLY A 53 -12.51 -7.20 1.21
N ASP A 54 -11.32 -6.82 0.72
CA ASP A 54 -10.81 -7.24 -0.58
C ASP A 54 -9.75 -8.35 -0.52
N PRO A 55 -9.55 -9.09 -1.64
CA PRO A 55 -8.41 -9.99 -1.77
C PRO A 55 -7.09 -9.20 -1.71
N VAL A 56 -6.01 -9.90 -1.33
CA VAL A 56 -4.66 -9.32 -1.31
C VAL A 56 -4.33 -8.76 -2.71
N PRO A 57 -3.96 -7.47 -2.83
CA PRO A 57 -3.59 -6.88 -4.10
C PRO A 57 -2.30 -7.51 -4.61
N GLY A 58 -2.12 -7.50 -5.93
CA GLY A 58 -0.84 -7.86 -6.54
C GLY A 58 0.25 -6.80 -6.27
N PRO A 59 1.47 -7.02 -6.77
CA PRO A 59 2.51 -5.99 -6.77
C PRO A 59 2.02 -4.71 -7.47
N PRO A 60 2.34 -3.52 -6.94
CA PRO A 60 1.90 -2.28 -7.53
C PRO A 60 2.64 -2.03 -8.84
N ALA A 61 1.96 -1.36 -9.78
CA ALA A 61 2.60 -0.78 -10.94
C ALA A 61 3.50 0.42 -10.57
N TYR A 62 3.16 1.12 -9.48
CA TYR A 62 4.00 2.19 -8.91
C TYR A 62 3.83 2.29 -7.41
N HIS A 63 4.94 2.54 -6.73
CA HIS A 63 4.94 2.89 -5.31
C HIS A 63 5.99 3.96 -5.03
N ASP A 64 5.77 4.70 -3.96
CA ASP A 64 6.72 5.67 -3.44
C ASP A 64 6.78 5.62 -1.91
N VAL A 65 7.94 5.94 -1.36
CA VAL A 65 8.18 5.96 0.09
C VAL A 65 8.83 7.27 0.51
N ASP A 66 8.49 7.74 1.71
CA ASP A 66 9.13 8.93 2.27
C ASP A 66 10.55 8.63 2.81
N GLU A 67 11.23 9.67 3.30
CA GLU A 67 12.57 9.56 3.91
C GLU A 67 12.60 8.66 5.17
N ARG A 68 11.45 8.36 5.75
CA ARG A 68 11.29 7.48 6.92
C ARG A 68 10.98 6.03 6.51
N GLY A 69 10.84 5.77 5.21
CA GLY A 69 10.46 4.48 4.65
C GLY A 69 8.98 4.15 4.75
N LEU A 70 8.11 5.15 4.99
CA LEU A 70 6.66 4.98 5.01
C LEU A 70 6.10 5.08 3.59
N LEU A 71 5.12 4.23 3.28
CA LEU A 71 4.44 4.26 1.99
C LEU A 71 3.64 5.56 1.82
N THR A 72 3.97 6.34 0.81
CA THR A 72 3.27 7.60 0.47
C THR A 72 2.37 7.42 -0.75
N ARG A 73 2.77 6.59 -1.71
CA ARG A 73 1.97 6.31 -2.89
C ARG A 73 1.95 4.82 -3.21
N TRP A 74 0.78 4.32 -3.57
CA TRP A 74 0.61 2.98 -4.15
C TRP A 74 -0.38 3.04 -5.32
N VAL A 75 -0.07 2.37 -6.43
CA VAL A 75 -0.91 2.29 -7.62
C VAL A 75 -0.91 0.83 -8.11
N ASP A 76 -2.04 0.16 -8.01
CA ASP A 76 -2.17 -1.27 -8.39
C ASP A 76 -1.95 -1.50 -9.88
N LYS A 77 -2.47 -0.61 -10.74
CA LYS A 77 -2.28 -0.65 -12.19
C LYS A 77 -2.05 0.75 -12.74
N MET A 78 -1.08 0.87 -13.65
CA MET A 78 -1.07 1.97 -14.60
C MET A 78 -2.08 1.61 -15.68
N GLY A 79 -3.04 2.50 -15.95
CA GLY A 79 -3.99 2.35 -17.06
C GLY A 79 -3.28 2.11 -18.39
#